data_AF-B3N730-F1
#
_entry.id   AF-B3N730-F1
#
_cell.length_a   1.000
_cell.length_b   1.000
_cell.length_c   1.000
_cell.angle_alpha   90.00
_cell.angle_beta   90.00
_cell.angle_gamma   90.00
#
_symmetry.space_group_name_H-M   'P 1'
#
loop_
_entity.id
_entity.type
_entity.pdbx_description
1 polymer ?
#
loop_
_entity_poly.entity_id
_entity_poly.type
_entity_poly.pdbx_seq_one_letter_code
_entity_poly.pdbx_strand_id
1 'polypeptide(L)'
;MKLLLLWAIVAISWPLIEGARRRTRNSACLVRNKYAHESSCRSRRRVYFTFHRVLFDCIKVTTNCRKLYRRNEFHTLEACRDACHYHMAMPVPPKPGNGTSSAPGAEGGVTEAAPAADAPPPAI
;
A
#
# COMPACT_ATOMS: atom_id res chain seq x y z
N MET A 1 39.07 29.54 -11.02
CA MET A 1 37.65 29.75 -10.63
C MET A 1 36.66 28.85 -11.38
N LYS A 2 36.82 28.61 -12.69
CA LYS A 2 35.95 27.70 -13.47
C LYS A 2 35.90 26.26 -12.95
N LEU A 3 37.03 25.73 -12.46
CA LEU A 3 37.09 24.40 -11.82
C LEU A 3 36.25 24.31 -10.54
N LEU A 4 36.28 25.35 -9.68
CA LEU A 4 35.48 25.38 -8.45
C LEU A 4 33.98 25.44 -8.74
N LEU A 5 33.58 26.15 -9.80
CA LEU A 5 32.19 26.16 -10.28
C LEU A 5 31.72 24.78 -10.75
N LEU A 6 32.55 24.05 -11.50
CA LEU A 6 32.21 22.69 -11.95
C LEU A 6 32.07 21.73 -10.77
N TRP A 7 32.98 21.79 -9.79
CA TRP A 7 32.87 20.98 -8.57
C TRP A 7 31.61 21.30 -7.76
N ALA A 8 31.24 22.59 -7.64
CA ALA A 8 30.01 22.99 -6.99
C ALA A 8 28.76 22.46 -7.73
N ILE A 9 28.72 22.54 -9.07
CA ILE A 9 27.60 22.02 -9.87
C ILE A 9 27.47 20.50 -9.72
N VAL A 10 28.57 19.75 -9.68
CA VAL A 10 28.54 18.30 -9.47
C VAL A 10 28.06 17.97 -8.04
N ALA A 11 28.57 18.68 -7.03
CA ALA A 11 28.16 18.48 -5.64
C ALA A 11 26.67 18.77 -5.40
N ILE A 12 26.09 19.74 -6.11
CA ILE A 12 24.67 20.09 -6.01
C ILE A 12 23.79 19.16 -6.84
N SER A 13 24.24 18.74 -8.03
CA SER A 13 23.45 17.88 -8.90
C SER A 13 23.31 16.45 -8.37
N TRP A 14 24.30 15.95 -7.63
CA TRP A 14 24.25 14.59 -7.08
C TRP A 14 23.06 14.37 -6.09
N PRO A 15 22.88 15.15 -5.00
CA PRO A 15 21.73 14.95 -4.11
C PRO A 15 20.38 15.13 -4.82
N LEU A 16 20.31 15.99 -5.86
CA LEU A 16 19.10 16.17 -6.67
C LEU A 16 18.76 14.91 -7.50
N ILE A 17 19.76 14.29 -8.11
CA ILE A 17 19.59 13.04 -8.89
C ILE A 17 19.18 11.90 -7.96
N GLU A 18 19.82 11.77 -6.79
CA GLU A 18 19.50 10.76 -5.78
C GLU A 18 18.05 10.91 -5.29
N GLY A 19 17.63 12.14 -4.97
CA GLY A 19 16.27 12.46 -4.54
C GLY A 19 15.21 12.22 -5.63
N ALA A 20 15.52 12.59 -6.87
CA ALA A 20 14.63 12.32 -8.01
C ALA A 20 14.44 10.82 -8.25
N ARG A 21 15.51 10.03 -8.15
CA ARG A 21 15.47 8.57 -8.31
C ARG A 21 14.57 7.91 -7.27
N ARG A 22 14.65 8.36 -6.00
CA ARG A 22 13.78 7.89 -4.91
C ARG A 22 12.30 8.18 -5.16
N ARG A 23 11.97 9.29 -5.84
CA ARG A 23 10.59 9.70 -6.13
C ARG A 23 10.01 9.16 -7.44
N THR A 24 10.74 8.32 -8.18
CA THR A 24 10.22 7.73 -9.42
C THR A 24 9.06 6.78 -9.14
N ARG A 25 8.10 6.67 -10.09
CA ARG A 25 6.96 5.74 -9.99
C ARG A 25 7.48 4.30 -9.90
N ASN A 26 7.58 3.78 -8.69
CA ASN A 26 7.96 2.40 -8.46
C ASN A 26 6.70 1.54 -8.28
N SER A 27 6.52 0.53 -9.14
CA SER A 27 5.42 -0.43 -9.02
C SER A 27 5.70 -1.51 -7.99
N ALA A 28 6.94 -1.61 -7.46
CA ALA A 28 7.33 -2.61 -6.48
C ALA A 28 6.50 -2.55 -5.18
N CYS A 29 5.96 -1.38 -4.83
CA CYS A 29 5.11 -1.16 -3.66
C CYS A 29 3.70 -1.74 -3.79
N LEU A 30 3.19 -1.88 -5.02
CA LEU A 30 1.83 -2.35 -5.26
C LEU A 30 1.74 -3.87 -5.43
N VAL A 31 2.90 -4.56 -5.40
CA VAL A 31 2.98 -6.01 -5.53
C VAL A 31 2.45 -6.67 -4.26
N ARG A 32 1.44 -7.53 -4.44
CA ARG A 32 0.89 -8.36 -3.36
C ARG A 32 1.73 -9.62 -3.22
N ASN A 33 2.59 -9.65 -2.22
CA ASN A 33 3.34 -10.85 -1.86
C ASN A 33 2.42 -11.85 -1.16
N LYS A 34 2.41 -13.10 -1.62
CA LYS A 34 1.64 -14.19 -1.01
C LYS A 34 2.58 -15.06 -0.19
N TYR A 35 2.63 -14.86 1.12
CA TYR A 35 3.38 -15.76 1.99
C TYR A 35 2.54 -16.99 2.33
N ALA A 36 3.22 -18.12 2.54
CA ALA A 36 2.61 -19.29 3.14
C ALA A 36 2.17 -18.97 4.59
N HIS A 37 1.23 -19.74 5.11
CA HIS A 37 0.79 -19.58 6.49
C HIS A 37 1.94 -19.84 7.47
N GLU A 38 2.03 -19.08 8.55
CA GLU A 38 3.18 -19.12 9.47
C GLU A 38 3.44 -20.51 10.07
N SER A 39 2.40 -21.33 10.24
CA SER A 39 2.52 -22.71 10.73
C SER A 39 3.39 -23.60 9.83
N SER A 40 3.47 -23.29 8.53
CA SER A 40 4.31 -24.02 7.57
C SER A 40 5.77 -23.56 7.58
N CYS A 41 6.06 -22.40 8.16
CA CYS A 41 7.36 -21.76 8.11
C CYS A 41 8.24 -22.14 9.32
N ARG A 42 9.32 -22.87 9.06
CA ARG A 42 10.31 -23.26 10.09
C ARG A 42 11.54 -22.33 10.13
N SER A 43 11.33 -21.02 10.19
CA SER A 43 12.44 -20.06 10.30
C SER A 43 12.29 -19.13 11.49
N ARG A 44 13.39 -18.41 11.80
CA ARG A 44 13.41 -17.46 12.92
C ARG A 44 12.47 -16.30 12.61
N ARG A 45 11.79 -15.82 13.65
CA ARG A 45 10.98 -14.60 13.59
C ARG A 45 11.83 -13.43 13.09
N ARG A 46 11.32 -12.72 12.09
CA ARG A 46 11.91 -11.51 11.51
C ARG A 46 10.87 -10.42 11.41
N VAL A 47 11.36 -9.21 11.19
CA VAL A 47 10.55 -8.01 11.07
C VAL A 47 10.92 -7.31 9.78
N TYR A 48 9.92 -6.83 9.05
CA TYR A 48 10.12 -6.01 7.86
C TYR A 48 9.00 -4.98 7.74
N PHE A 49 9.19 -4.01 6.86
CA PHE A 49 8.20 -3.00 6.52
C PHE A 49 7.67 -3.25 5.11
N THR A 50 6.38 -3.04 4.92
CA THR A 50 5.71 -3.23 3.63
C THR A 50 4.65 -2.16 3.43
N PHE A 51 4.39 -1.80 2.18
CA PHE A 51 3.37 -0.83 1.84
C PHE A 51 1.99 -1.49 1.84
N HIS A 52 1.08 -0.97 2.66
CA HIS A 52 -0.29 -1.43 2.77
C HIS A 52 -1.22 -0.60 1.89
N ARG A 53 -1.72 -1.19 0.81
CA ARG A 53 -2.50 -0.49 -0.22
C ARG A 53 -3.79 0.16 0.29
N VAL A 54 -4.40 -0.38 1.34
CA VAL A 54 -5.66 0.15 1.90
C VAL A 54 -5.41 1.33 2.84
N LEU A 55 -4.28 1.29 3.58
CA LEU A 55 -3.93 2.35 4.53
C LEU A 55 -3.13 3.47 3.86
N PHE A 56 -2.68 3.23 2.62
CA PHE A 56 -1.72 4.08 1.91
C PHE A 56 -0.48 4.40 2.76
N ASP A 57 -0.09 3.47 3.64
CA ASP A 57 1.02 3.64 4.59
C ASP A 57 1.90 2.40 4.69
N CYS A 58 3.11 2.59 5.22
CA CYS A 58 4.10 1.56 5.48
C CYS A 58 3.88 0.96 6.86
N ILE A 59 3.57 -0.33 6.90
CA ILE A 59 3.29 -1.08 8.13
C ILE A 59 4.45 -2.00 8.50
N LYS A 60 4.61 -2.25 9.79
CA LYS A 60 5.54 -3.24 10.34
C LYS A 60 4.89 -4.61 10.34
N VAL A 61 5.49 -5.58 9.65
CA VAL A 61 5.05 -6.97 9.62
C VAL A 61 6.08 -7.84 10.31
N THR A 62 5.62 -8.66 11.23
CA THR A 62 6.41 -9.70 11.89
C THR A 62 6.08 -11.03 11.27
N THR A 63 7.09 -11.80 10.84
CA THR A 63 6.85 -13.15 10.34
C THR A 63 7.93 -14.15 10.68
N ASN A 64 7.59 -15.44 10.75
CA ASN A 64 8.54 -16.54 10.85
C ASN A 64 8.96 -17.10 9.49
N CYS A 65 8.36 -16.64 8.39
CA CYS A 65 8.70 -17.10 7.04
C CYS A 65 9.96 -16.41 6.51
N ARG A 66 10.76 -17.14 5.72
CA ARG A 66 11.95 -16.58 5.04
C ARG A 66 11.55 -15.55 3.99
N LYS A 67 12.51 -14.71 3.58
CA LYS A 67 12.34 -13.78 2.46
C LYS A 67 12.17 -14.54 1.15
N LEU A 68 10.93 -14.68 0.69
CA LEU A 68 10.63 -15.23 -0.64
C LEU A 68 10.68 -14.15 -1.73
N TYR A 69 10.21 -12.94 -1.41
CA TYR A 69 10.02 -11.87 -2.38
C TYR A 69 11.03 -10.75 -2.18
N ARG A 70 11.52 -10.19 -3.29
CA ARG A 70 12.44 -9.05 -3.28
C ARG A 70 11.73 -7.69 -3.25
N ARG A 71 10.47 -7.64 -3.68
CA ARG A 71 9.65 -6.42 -3.79
C ARG A 71 8.73 -6.28 -2.59
N ASN A 72 8.34 -5.04 -2.28
CA ASN A 72 7.46 -4.69 -1.17
C ASN A 72 7.89 -5.25 0.21
N GLU A 73 9.19 -5.41 0.43
CA GLU A 73 9.76 -5.94 1.67
C GLU A 73 11.02 -5.15 2.03
N PHE A 74 10.87 -4.19 2.94
CA PHE A 74 11.88 -3.21 3.34
C PHE A 74 12.40 -3.49 4.75
N HIS A 75 13.67 -3.16 5.01
CA HIS A 75 14.29 -3.36 6.31
C HIS A 75 13.96 -2.24 7.31
N THR A 76 13.76 -1.02 6.80
CA THR A 76 13.45 0.16 7.60
C THR A 76 12.17 0.82 7.10
N LEU A 77 11.52 1.56 8.00
CA LEU A 77 10.33 2.33 7.71
C LEU A 77 10.61 3.45 6.70
N GLU A 78 11.73 4.15 6.85
CA GLU A 78 12.17 5.21 5.94
C GLU A 78 12.37 4.68 4.51
N ALA A 79 13.00 3.51 4.35
CA ALA A 79 13.19 2.92 3.02
C ALA A 79 11.85 2.58 2.35
N CYS A 80 10.84 2.15 3.12
CA CYS A 80 9.50 1.92 2.59
C CYS A 80 8.84 3.24 2.18
N ARG A 81 8.91 4.28 3.03
CA ARG A 81 8.34 5.59 2.75
C ARG A 81 8.96 6.24 1.52
N ASP A 82 10.29 6.18 1.40
CA ASP A 82 11.01 6.71 0.24
C ASP A 82 10.59 6.00 -1.05
N ALA A 83 10.59 4.66 -1.05
CA ALA A 83 10.28 3.88 -2.25
C ALA A 83 8.80 3.96 -2.67
N CYS A 84 7.90 4.14 -1.69
CA CYS A 84 6.46 4.12 -1.91
C CYS A 84 5.79 5.50 -1.79
N HIS A 85 6.57 6.57 -1.60
CA HIS A 85 6.11 7.94 -1.40
C HIS A 85 5.00 8.35 -2.38
N TYR A 86 5.14 7.99 -3.65
CA TYR A 86 4.16 8.30 -4.69
C TYR A 86 2.77 7.70 -4.42
N HIS A 87 2.72 6.52 -3.81
CA HIS A 87 1.47 5.80 -3.53
C HIS A 87 0.93 6.07 -2.12
N MET A 88 1.68 6.81 -1.27
CA MET A 88 1.22 7.19 0.07
C MET A 88 0.28 8.40 0.06
N ALA A 89 0.27 9.17 -1.04
CA ALA A 89 -0.68 10.25 -1.21
C ALA A 89 -2.10 9.66 -1.33
N MET A 90 -3.01 10.06 -0.42
CA MET A 90 -4.42 9.71 -0.55
C MET A 90 -4.93 10.19 -1.91
N PRO A 91 -5.52 9.32 -2.75
CA PRO A 91 -6.15 9.76 -3.97
C PRO A 91 -7.29 10.70 -3.60
N VAL A 92 -7.19 11.97 -4.01
CA VAL A 92 -8.32 12.90 -3.93
C VAL A 92 -9.41 12.30 -4.83
N PRO A 93 -10.61 12.00 -4.30
CA PRO A 93 -11.68 11.50 -5.14
C PRO A 93 -11.93 12.52 -6.27
N PRO A 94 -12.14 12.07 -7.52
CA PRO A 94 -12.50 12.99 -8.58
C PRO A 94 -13.70 13.81 -8.12
N LYS A 95 -13.66 15.13 -8.33
CA LYS A 95 -14.81 16.00 -8.05
C LYS A 95 -16.03 15.35 -8.74
N PRO A 96 -17.17 15.21 -8.04
CA PRO A 96 -18.38 14.70 -8.67
C PRO A 96 -18.66 15.61 -9.86
N GLY A 97 -18.52 15.07 -11.07
CA GLY A 97 -18.88 15.80 -12.26
C GLY A 97 -20.38 16.05 -12.20
N ASN A 98 -20.81 17.30 -12.44
CA ASN A 98 -22.17 17.59 -12.88
C ASN A 98 -22.34 16.93 -14.26
N GLY A 99 -22.60 15.63 -14.26
CA GLY A 99 -22.81 14.82 -15.43
C GLY A 99 -23.90 13.83 -15.08
N THR A 100 -25.07 14.05 -15.68
CA THR A 100 -26.22 13.14 -15.71
C THR A 100 -25.75 11.69 -15.81
N SER A 101 -26.01 10.95 -14.73
CA SER A 101 -25.77 9.51 -14.66
C SER A 101 -26.85 8.81 -15.48
N SER A 102 -26.46 8.23 -16.62
CA SER A 102 -27.23 7.14 -17.22
C SER A 102 -26.53 5.83 -16.84
N ALA A 103 -27.02 5.21 -15.77
CA ALA A 103 -26.74 3.81 -15.48
C ALA A 103 -27.74 2.93 -16.25
N PRO A 104 -27.32 1.86 -16.94
CA PRO A 104 -28.27 0.88 -17.45
C PRO A 104 -28.65 -0.08 -16.31
N GLY A 105 -29.91 0.02 -15.90
CA GLY A 105 -30.80 -1.09 -15.51
C GLY A 105 -30.33 -2.08 -14.45
N ALA A 106 -30.80 -1.88 -13.21
CA ALA A 106 -31.09 -2.96 -12.28
C ALA A 106 -32.59 -2.89 -11.92
N GLU A 107 -33.43 -3.46 -12.78
CA GLU A 107 -34.75 -3.97 -12.40
C GLU A 107 -34.53 -5.37 -11.82
N GLY A 108 -35.10 -5.81 -10.71
CA GLY A 108 -36.03 -5.19 -9.78
C GLY A 108 -36.28 -6.13 -8.61
N GLY A 109 -37.17 -5.72 -7.70
CA GLY A 109 -37.81 -6.62 -6.74
C GLY A 109 -37.49 -6.34 -5.28
N VAL A 110 -37.99 -5.21 -4.76
CA VAL A 110 -38.28 -5.06 -3.33
C VAL A 110 -39.57 -5.82 -3.05
N THR A 111 -39.55 -6.74 -2.08
CA THR A 111 -40.72 -6.94 -1.22
C THR A 111 -40.24 -7.01 0.21
N GLU A 112 -40.51 -5.92 0.92
CA GLU A 112 -40.34 -5.76 2.35
C GLU A 112 -41.61 -6.29 3.04
N ALA A 113 -41.44 -7.17 4.03
CA ALA A 113 -42.42 -7.40 5.07
C ALA A 113 -41.65 -7.46 6.39
N ALA A 114 -41.95 -6.52 7.28
CA ALA A 114 -41.28 -6.28 8.55
C ALA A 114 -41.78 -7.25 9.67
N PRO A 115 -41.41 -7.06 10.96
CA PRO A 115 -40.68 -8.05 11.78
C PRO A 115 -41.57 -8.80 12.79
N ALA A 116 -41.08 -9.91 13.34
CA ALA A 116 -41.63 -10.54 14.53
C ALA A 116 -40.52 -10.83 15.55
N ALA A 117 -40.73 -10.35 16.78
CA ALA A 117 -39.89 -10.53 17.96
C ALA A 117 -40.19 -11.84 18.71
N ASP A 118 -39.28 -12.19 19.64
CA ASP A 118 -39.36 -13.22 20.72
C ASP A 118 -39.35 -14.70 20.26
N ALA A 119 -38.59 -15.66 20.81
CA ALA A 119 -37.85 -15.82 22.07
C ALA A 119 -36.83 -17.01 21.95
N PRO A 120 -35.90 -17.25 22.92
CA PRO A 120 -34.95 -18.38 22.94
C PRO A 120 -35.47 -19.59 23.78
N PRO A 121 -34.65 -20.62 24.12
CA PRO A 121 -33.99 -21.71 23.36
C PRO A 121 -34.67 -23.09 23.67
N PRO A 122 -34.06 -24.27 23.39
CA PRO A 122 -33.20 -24.89 24.41
C PRO A 122 -31.99 -25.69 23.88
N ALA A 123 -31.01 -25.84 24.77
CA ALA A 123 -29.85 -26.71 24.65
C ALA A 123 -30.17 -28.14 25.08
N ILE A 124 -29.61 -29.12 24.38
CA ILE A 124 -29.12 -30.42 24.90
C ILE A 124 -27.82 -30.73 24.15
#